data_AF-A0A6G9IB47-F1
#
_entry.id   AF-A0A6G9IB47-F1
#
_cell.length_a   1.000
_cell.length_b   1.000
_cell.length_c   1.000
_cell.angle_alpha   90.00
_cell.angle_beta   90.00
_cell.angle_gamma   90.00
#
_symmetry.space_group_name_H-M   'P 1'
#
loop_
_entity.id
_entity.type
_entity.pdbx_description
1 polymer ?
#
loop_
_entity_poly.entity_id
_entity_poly.type
_entity_poly.pdbx_seq_one_letter_code
_entity_poly.pdbx_strand_id
1 'polypeptide(L)'
;MINRSLNILIILLVLITVGTETYTYWLMKIRPWQPDSPVGRIIFYYSFFTVLSNICLAISSAFLVINPKANSQLFRIIRLDGLVGVLITAIVYNAVLRGIHKPPTPILQMANESLHLIVPALGLLSWLIYGPYPRIDRKTVVLACIPLMIYGGYIFIRGHITGQYPYPFINVIRIGYEKAIINAGMLLGLFIVLAFILWLIERVRIKYI
;
A
#
# COMPACT_ATOMS: atom_id res chain seq x y z
N MET A 1 -4.39 14.44 -20.62
CA MET A 1 -4.49 15.45 -19.53
C MET A 1 -4.79 14.75 -18.22
N ILE A 2 -4.23 15.19 -17.09
CA ILE A 2 -4.53 14.59 -15.77
C ILE A 2 -6.01 14.79 -15.41
N ASN A 3 -6.70 13.72 -15.03
CA ASN A 3 -8.09 13.79 -14.58
C ASN A 3 -8.14 14.11 -13.07
N ARG A 4 -8.50 15.35 -12.74
CA ARG A 4 -8.62 15.80 -11.34
C ARG A 4 -9.73 15.07 -10.59
N SER A 5 -10.88 14.85 -11.21
CA SER A 5 -12.03 14.18 -10.58
C SER A 5 -11.69 12.75 -10.15
N LEU A 6 -10.97 11.99 -10.98
CA LEU A 6 -10.54 10.64 -10.62
C LEU A 6 -9.53 10.62 -9.47
N ASN A 7 -8.59 11.58 -9.44
CA ASN A 7 -7.65 11.69 -8.31
C ASN A 7 -8.37 12.10 -7.02
N ILE A 8 -9.36 12.99 -7.08
CA ILE A 8 -10.21 13.34 -5.94
C ILE A 8 -10.98 12.11 -5.44
N LEU A 9 -11.55 11.31 -6.35
CA LEU A 9 -12.23 10.08 -5.97
C LEU A 9 -11.29 9.11 -5.22
N ILE A 10 -10.07 8.89 -5.71
CA ILE A 10 -9.07 8.05 -5.03
C ILE A 10 -8.79 8.59 -3.62
N ILE A 11 -8.57 9.90 -3.49
CA ILE A 11 -8.30 10.54 -2.19
C ILE A 11 -9.47 10.32 -1.23
N LEU A 12 -10.68 10.66 -1.65
CA LEU A 12 -11.88 10.54 -0.81
C LEU A 12 -12.14 9.09 -0.41
N LEU A 13 -12.02 8.14 -1.34
CA LEU A 13 -12.23 6.73 -1.05
C LEU A 13 -11.21 6.21 -0.02
N VAL A 14 -9.93 6.57 -0.16
CA VAL A 14 -8.89 6.19 0.81
C VAL A 14 -9.16 6.84 2.17
N LEU A 15 -9.44 8.14 2.22
CA LEU A 15 -9.69 8.85 3.48
C LEU A 15 -10.91 8.33 4.22
N ILE A 16 -12.01 8.09 3.51
CA ILE A 16 -13.23 7.52 4.10
C ILE A 16 -12.93 6.12 4.62
N THR A 17 -12.32 5.26 3.80
CA THR A 17 -12.10 3.86 4.19
C THR A 17 -11.12 3.73 5.35
N VAL A 18 -9.97 4.40 5.26
CA VAL A 18 -8.97 4.42 6.33
C VAL A 18 -9.54 5.10 7.58
N GLY A 19 -10.33 6.17 7.43
CA GLY A 19 -11.00 6.84 8.54
C GLY A 19 -12.00 5.94 9.25
N THR A 20 -12.82 5.19 8.50
CA THR A 20 -13.76 4.21 9.05
C THR A 20 -13.05 3.11 9.82
N GLU A 21 -11.97 2.53 9.27
CA GLU A 21 -11.21 1.51 9.99
C GLU A 21 -10.46 2.09 11.19
N THR A 22 -9.85 3.27 11.09
CA THR A 22 -9.23 3.96 12.23
C THR A 22 -10.22 4.20 13.36
N TYR A 23 -11.41 4.73 13.06
CA TYR A 23 -12.47 4.93 14.04
C TYR A 23 -12.88 3.61 14.72
N THR A 24 -13.03 2.55 13.91
CA THR A 24 -13.37 1.20 14.35
C THR A 24 -12.31 0.63 15.30
N TYR A 25 -11.02 0.71 14.92
CA TYR A 25 -9.91 0.23 15.74
C TYR A 25 -9.71 1.08 17.00
N TRP A 26 -10.06 2.36 16.98
CA TRP A 26 -10.04 3.20 18.18
C TRP A 26 -11.08 2.73 19.19
N LEU A 27 -12.34 2.64 18.78
CA LEU A 27 -13.45 2.39 19.69
C LEU A 27 -13.55 0.95 20.19
N MET A 28 -13.29 -0.03 19.33
CA MET A 28 -13.59 -1.41 19.65
C MET A 28 -12.44 -2.37 19.37
N LYS A 29 -12.35 -3.37 20.26
CA LYS A 29 -11.52 -4.56 20.08
C LYS A 29 -12.31 -5.59 19.28
N ILE A 30 -12.14 -5.55 17.96
CA ILE A 30 -12.82 -6.37 16.96
C ILE A 30 -12.40 -7.85 17.05
N ARG A 31 -11.17 -8.11 17.51
CA ARG A 31 -10.60 -9.46 17.59
C ARG A 31 -9.92 -9.71 18.94
N PRO A 32 -9.95 -10.95 19.48
CA PRO A 32 -9.32 -11.26 20.76
C PRO A 32 -7.82 -10.96 20.81
N TRP A 33 -7.10 -11.13 19.69
CA TRP A 33 -5.65 -10.95 19.59
C TRP A 33 -5.19 -9.50 19.35
N GLN A 34 -6.13 -8.56 19.16
CA GLN A 34 -5.77 -7.15 19.05
C GLN A 34 -5.27 -6.61 20.40
N PRO A 35 -4.43 -5.55 20.39
CA PRO A 35 -4.07 -4.83 21.62
C PRO A 35 -5.29 -4.39 22.42
N ASP A 36 -5.15 -4.38 23.75
CA ASP A 36 -6.22 -3.97 24.67
C ASP A 36 -6.45 -2.45 24.67
N SER A 37 -5.37 -1.67 24.53
CA SER A 37 -5.48 -0.20 24.48
C SER A 37 -5.89 0.30 23.09
N PRO A 38 -6.74 1.35 23.00
CA PRO A 38 -7.07 2.02 21.73
C PRO A 38 -5.83 2.43 20.93
N VAL A 39 -4.84 3.03 21.61
CA VAL A 39 -3.58 3.46 20.99
C VAL A 39 -2.83 2.27 20.41
N GLY A 40 -2.73 1.15 21.14
CA GLY A 40 -2.09 -0.06 20.64
C GLY A 40 -2.76 -0.59 19.37
N ARG A 41 -4.11 -0.58 19.32
CA ARG A 41 -4.88 -1.00 18.14
C ARG A 41 -4.63 -0.10 16.93
N ILE A 42 -4.55 1.22 17.13
CA ILE A 42 -4.20 2.15 16.05
C ILE A 42 -2.78 1.88 15.54
N ILE A 43 -1.79 1.73 16.42
CA ILE A 43 -0.42 1.41 15.99
C ILE A 43 -0.41 0.10 15.21
N PHE A 44 -1.16 -0.92 15.65
CA PHE A 44 -1.25 -2.19 14.95
C PHE A 44 -1.91 -2.04 13.57
N TYR A 45 -3.00 -1.27 13.46
CA TYR A 45 -3.67 -0.99 12.19
C TYR A 45 -2.77 -0.25 11.18
N TYR A 46 -2.04 0.77 11.62
CA TYR A 46 -1.10 1.48 10.75
C TYR A 46 0.21 0.70 10.50
N SER A 47 0.39 -0.47 11.12
CA SER A 47 1.48 -1.40 10.78
C SER A 47 1.17 -2.25 9.54
N PHE A 48 -0.05 -2.20 8.99
CA PHE A 48 -0.37 -2.88 7.75
C PHE A 48 0.17 -2.10 6.54
N PHE A 49 0.95 -2.76 5.69
CA PHE A 49 1.47 -2.21 4.43
C PHE A 49 0.34 -1.75 3.50
N THR A 50 -0.80 -2.44 3.53
CA THR A 50 -2.03 -2.06 2.82
C THR A 50 -2.43 -0.61 3.13
N VAL A 51 -2.42 -0.21 4.41
CA VAL A 51 -2.83 1.13 4.83
C VAL A 51 -1.82 2.16 4.35
N LEU A 52 -0.54 1.90 4.55
CA LEU A 52 0.55 2.81 4.16
C LEU A 52 0.59 3.03 2.64
N SER A 53 0.49 1.98 1.84
CA SER A 53 0.51 2.08 0.37
C SER A 53 -0.70 2.84 -0.19
N ASN A 54 -1.90 2.62 0.36
CA ASN A 54 -3.09 3.38 -0.01
C ASN A 54 -2.95 4.87 0.38
N ILE A 55 -2.34 5.18 1.54
CA ILE A 55 -2.04 6.57 1.93
C ILE A 55 -1.03 7.21 0.98
N CYS A 56 0.06 6.52 0.62
CA CYS A 56 1.01 7.01 -0.38
C CYS A 56 0.32 7.30 -1.72
N LEU A 57 -0.57 6.41 -2.16
CA LEU A 57 -1.36 6.62 -3.36
C LEU A 57 -2.23 7.88 -3.24
N ALA A 58 -2.99 8.03 -2.16
CA ALA A 58 -3.83 9.21 -1.93
C ALA A 58 -3.02 10.51 -1.87
N ILE A 59 -1.86 10.52 -1.18
CA ILE A 59 -0.95 11.67 -1.14
C ILE A 59 -0.48 12.00 -2.56
N SER A 60 -0.01 11.01 -3.32
CA SER A 60 0.43 11.24 -4.69
C SER A 60 -0.69 11.77 -5.60
N SER A 61 -1.93 11.32 -5.40
CA SER A 61 -3.10 11.85 -6.09
C SER A 61 -3.40 13.30 -5.69
N ALA A 62 -3.23 13.67 -4.41
CA ALA A 62 -3.39 15.05 -3.95
C ALA A 62 -2.36 15.99 -4.61
N PHE A 63 -1.11 15.55 -4.75
CA PHE A 63 -0.10 16.28 -5.53
C PHE A 63 -0.57 16.55 -6.97
N LEU A 64 -1.21 15.58 -7.62
CA LEU A 64 -1.71 15.71 -9.00
C LEU A 64 -2.97 16.58 -9.13
N VAL A 65 -3.80 16.66 -8.08
CA VAL A 65 -4.93 17.59 -8.02
C VAL A 65 -4.43 19.03 -7.97
N ILE A 66 -3.48 19.30 -7.07
CA ILE A 66 -2.89 20.63 -6.85
C ILE A 66 -2.03 21.05 -8.05
N ASN A 67 -1.10 20.18 -8.46
CA ASN A 67 -0.18 20.41 -9.56
C ASN A 67 -0.14 19.20 -10.50
N PRO A 68 -0.92 19.22 -11.60
CA PRO A 68 -0.92 18.16 -12.62
C PRO A 68 0.45 17.86 -13.25
N LYS A 69 1.41 18.79 -13.15
CA LYS A 69 2.76 18.64 -13.70
C LYS A 69 3.80 18.20 -12.66
N ALA A 70 3.39 17.87 -11.42
CA ALA A 70 4.29 17.47 -10.33
C ALA A 70 5.37 16.48 -10.81
N ASN A 71 6.63 16.77 -10.44
CA ASN A 71 7.81 16.01 -10.88
C ASN A 71 8.96 16.02 -9.87
N SER A 72 8.75 16.50 -8.64
CA SER A 72 9.81 16.47 -7.63
C SER A 72 10.21 15.02 -7.31
N GLN A 73 11.46 14.80 -6.89
CA GLN A 73 11.93 13.45 -6.57
C GLN A 73 11.06 12.80 -5.47
N LEU A 74 10.66 13.57 -4.46
CA LEU A 74 9.76 13.13 -3.41
C LEU A 74 8.41 12.67 -3.96
N PHE A 75 7.79 13.46 -4.85
CA PHE A 75 6.54 13.07 -5.51
C PHE A 75 6.68 11.75 -6.27
N ARG A 76 7.77 11.60 -7.03
CA ARG A 76 8.03 10.39 -7.84
C ARG A 76 8.18 9.15 -6.97
N ILE A 77 8.88 9.26 -5.83
CA ILE A 77 9.02 8.18 -4.84
C ILE A 77 7.66 7.82 -4.25
N ILE A 78 6.93 8.80 -3.68
CA ILE A 78 5.61 8.56 -3.06
C ILE A 78 4.62 7.96 -4.09
N ARG A 79 4.64 8.45 -5.33
CA ARG A 79 3.79 7.95 -6.41
C ARG A 79 4.12 6.51 -6.75
N LEU A 80 5.40 6.16 -6.86
CA LEU A 80 5.84 4.80 -7.17
C LEU A 80 5.54 3.84 -6.01
N ASP A 81 5.85 4.22 -4.77
CA ASP A 81 5.53 3.46 -3.56
C ASP A 81 4.02 3.23 -3.43
N GLY A 82 3.21 4.26 -3.69
CA GLY A 82 1.77 4.17 -3.70
C GLY A 82 1.27 3.21 -4.78
N LEU A 83 1.67 3.40 -6.04
CA LEU A 83 1.21 2.58 -7.16
C LEU A 83 1.65 1.12 -7.02
N VAL A 84 2.94 0.85 -6.81
CA VAL A 84 3.45 -0.50 -6.68
C VAL A 84 2.92 -1.14 -5.39
N GLY A 85 2.85 -0.38 -4.29
CA GLY A 85 2.35 -0.87 -3.02
C GLY A 85 0.89 -1.33 -3.08
N VAL A 86 -0.01 -0.57 -3.74
CA VAL A 86 -1.41 -1.01 -3.91
C VAL A 86 -1.54 -2.21 -4.85
N LEU A 87 -0.65 -2.35 -5.85
CA LEU A 87 -0.62 -3.53 -6.71
C LEU A 87 -0.15 -4.77 -5.95
N ILE A 88 0.91 -4.66 -5.14
CA ILE A 88 1.34 -5.74 -4.24
C ILE A 88 0.20 -6.11 -3.29
N THR A 89 -0.45 -5.11 -2.70
CA THR A 89 -1.60 -5.30 -1.81
C THR A 89 -2.68 -6.12 -2.48
N ALA A 90 -3.08 -5.77 -3.71
CA ALA A 90 -4.09 -6.51 -4.46
C ALA A 90 -3.64 -7.95 -4.78
N ILE A 91 -2.40 -8.14 -5.22
CA ILE A 91 -1.85 -9.46 -5.57
C ILE A 91 -1.81 -10.36 -4.33
N VAL A 92 -1.17 -9.90 -3.25
CA VAL A 92 -1.01 -10.68 -2.01
C VAL A 92 -2.36 -10.93 -1.35
N TYR A 93 -3.28 -9.96 -1.38
CA TYR A 93 -4.62 -10.17 -0.87
C TYR A 93 -5.31 -11.33 -1.57
N ASN A 94 -5.41 -11.28 -2.90
CA ASN A 94 -6.13 -12.31 -3.65
C ASN A 94 -5.44 -13.67 -3.59
N ALA A 95 -4.10 -13.71 -3.64
CA ALA A 95 -3.35 -14.96 -3.67
C ALA A 95 -3.19 -15.61 -2.30
N VAL A 96 -3.09 -14.82 -1.21
CA VAL A 96 -2.67 -15.32 0.10
C VAL A 96 -3.70 -15.05 1.20
N LEU A 97 -4.31 -13.87 1.23
CA LEU A 97 -5.07 -13.41 2.41
C LEU A 97 -6.58 -13.62 2.28
N ARG A 98 -7.16 -13.55 1.08
CA ARG A 98 -8.61 -13.54 0.86
C ARG A 98 -9.31 -14.79 1.36
N GLY A 99 -8.65 -15.95 1.22
CA GLY A 99 -9.19 -17.22 1.73
C GLY A 99 -9.19 -17.36 3.25
N ILE A 100 -8.36 -16.56 3.95
CA ILE A 100 -8.12 -16.71 5.40
C ILE A 100 -8.57 -15.49 6.22
N HIS A 101 -8.84 -14.36 5.57
CA HIS A 101 -9.27 -13.13 6.23
C HIS A 101 -10.74 -12.85 5.93
N LYS A 102 -11.58 -12.87 6.98
CA LYS A 102 -13.01 -12.54 6.89
C LYS A 102 -13.35 -11.40 7.84
N PRO A 103 -13.52 -10.16 7.36
CA PRO A 103 -13.96 -9.04 8.19
C PRO A 103 -15.35 -9.32 8.79
N PRO A 104 -15.57 -8.97 10.07
CA PRO A 104 -16.73 -9.45 10.82
C PRO A 104 -18.04 -8.71 10.53
N THR A 105 -17.98 -7.53 9.89
CA THR A 105 -19.17 -6.72 9.59
C THR A 105 -19.20 -6.33 8.12
N PRO A 106 -20.38 -6.09 7.52
CA PRO A 106 -20.49 -5.66 6.12
C PRO A 106 -19.68 -4.39 5.81
N ILE A 107 -19.68 -3.42 6.73
CA ILE A 107 -18.91 -2.19 6.55
C ILE A 107 -17.40 -2.44 6.49
N LEU A 108 -16.87 -3.36 7.32
CA LEU A 108 -15.45 -3.74 7.29
C LEU A 108 -15.12 -4.63 6.09
N GLN A 109 -16.09 -5.40 5.58
CA GLN A 109 -15.91 -6.14 4.33
C GLN A 109 -15.78 -5.18 3.15
N MET A 110 -16.64 -4.15 3.07
CA MET A 110 -16.55 -3.10 2.06
C MET A 110 -15.24 -2.31 2.18
N ALA A 111 -14.80 -1.98 3.41
CA ALA A 111 -13.54 -1.30 3.63
C ALA A 111 -12.35 -2.13 3.14
N ASN A 112 -12.33 -3.42 3.52
CA ASN A 112 -11.30 -4.36 3.09
C ASN A 112 -11.26 -4.51 1.56
N GLU A 113 -12.40 -4.70 0.89
CA GLU A 113 -12.45 -4.79 -0.59
C GLU A 113 -12.07 -3.46 -1.26
N SER A 114 -12.39 -2.32 -0.64
CA SER A 114 -12.00 -1.00 -1.15
C SER A 114 -10.49 -0.82 -1.16
N LEU A 115 -9.80 -1.14 -0.07
CA LEU A 115 -8.34 -0.97 0.04
C LEU A 115 -7.54 -2.03 -0.74
N HIS A 116 -8.11 -3.21 -0.96
CA HIS A 116 -7.40 -4.33 -1.60
C HIS A 116 -7.76 -4.54 -3.08
N LEU A 117 -8.89 -4.01 -3.58
CA LEU A 117 -9.27 -4.12 -4.99
C LEU A 117 -9.60 -2.77 -5.63
N ILE A 118 -10.55 -2.02 -5.06
CA ILE A 118 -11.12 -0.85 -5.74
C ILE A 118 -10.08 0.27 -5.89
N VAL A 119 -9.43 0.67 -4.80
CA VAL A 119 -8.39 1.70 -4.83
C VAL A 119 -7.20 1.27 -5.70
N PRO A 120 -6.65 0.04 -5.58
CA PRO A 120 -5.62 -0.45 -6.51
C PRO A 120 -6.03 -0.35 -7.99
N ALA A 121 -7.24 -0.77 -8.34
CA ALA A 121 -7.74 -0.69 -9.71
C ALA A 121 -7.85 0.76 -10.20
N LEU A 122 -8.44 1.65 -9.39
CA LEU A 122 -8.54 3.08 -9.71
C LEU A 122 -7.16 3.72 -9.84
N GLY A 123 -6.22 3.39 -8.95
CA GLY A 123 -4.85 3.88 -8.98
C GLY A 123 -4.10 3.49 -10.26
N LEU A 124 -4.18 2.21 -10.62
CA LEU A 124 -3.57 1.68 -11.85
C LEU A 124 -4.22 2.28 -13.10
N LEU A 125 -5.56 2.28 -13.18
CA LEU A 125 -6.28 2.83 -14.34
C LEU A 125 -6.05 4.34 -14.48
N SER A 126 -6.05 5.08 -13.36
CA SER A 126 -5.75 6.51 -13.35
C SER A 126 -4.36 6.79 -13.92
N TRP A 127 -3.36 6.02 -13.47
CA TRP A 127 -2.01 6.13 -14.00
C TRP A 127 -1.96 5.72 -15.47
N LEU A 128 -2.48 4.54 -15.84
CA LEU A 128 -2.46 4.00 -17.20
C LEU A 128 -3.14 4.91 -18.22
N ILE A 129 -4.22 5.61 -17.86
CA ILE A 129 -4.95 6.45 -18.80
C ILE A 129 -4.35 7.85 -18.83
N TYR A 130 -4.07 8.45 -17.67
CA TYR A 130 -3.80 9.89 -17.55
C TYR A 130 -2.34 10.24 -17.20
N GLY A 131 -1.54 9.28 -16.72
CA GLY A 131 -0.14 9.46 -16.32
C GLY A 131 0.01 10.07 -14.92
N PRO A 132 0.95 11.02 -14.71
CA PRO A 132 1.84 11.65 -15.70
C PRO A 132 3.04 10.78 -16.10
N TYR A 133 3.57 11.01 -17.31
CA TYR A 133 4.74 10.34 -17.88
C TYR A 133 5.71 11.37 -18.50
N PRO A 134 7.03 11.14 -18.52
CA PRO A 134 7.76 10.15 -17.73
C PRO A 134 7.87 10.56 -16.26
N ARG A 135 7.72 9.63 -15.32
CA ARG A 135 8.01 9.83 -13.90
C ARG A 135 8.77 8.67 -13.25
N ILE A 136 9.06 7.58 -13.94
CA ILE A 136 9.81 6.45 -13.37
C ILE A 136 11.21 6.43 -13.98
N ASP A 137 12.24 6.49 -13.14
CA ASP A 137 13.63 6.27 -13.54
C ASP A 137 14.37 5.42 -12.51
N ARG A 138 15.60 5.01 -12.85
CA ARG A 138 16.44 4.17 -12.00
C ARG A 138 16.65 4.76 -10.60
N LYS A 139 16.88 6.07 -10.49
CA LYS A 139 17.11 6.74 -9.20
C LYS A 139 15.84 6.68 -8.35
N THR A 140 14.67 6.93 -8.94
CA THR A 140 13.38 6.80 -8.26
C THR A 140 13.14 5.38 -7.77
N VAL A 141 13.39 4.36 -8.60
CA VAL A 141 13.18 2.94 -8.20
C VAL A 141 14.08 2.57 -7.01
N VAL A 142 15.36 2.95 -7.04
CA VAL A 142 16.29 2.69 -5.94
C VAL A 142 15.85 3.40 -4.66
N LEU A 143 15.47 4.68 -4.75
CA LEU A 143 15.03 5.45 -3.59
C LEU A 143 13.69 4.95 -3.02
N ALA A 144 12.80 4.44 -3.87
CA ALA A 144 11.51 3.85 -3.48
C ALA A 144 11.66 2.51 -2.74
N CYS A 145 12.76 1.79 -2.93
CA CYS A 145 13.04 0.60 -2.12
C CYS A 145 13.32 0.95 -0.64
N ILE A 146 13.80 2.17 -0.36
CA ILE A 146 14.21 2.58 1.00
C ILE A 146 13.02 2.59 1.97
N PRO A 147 11.88 3.26 1.70
CA PRO A 147 10.71 3.18 2.56
C PRO A 147 10.22 1.75 2.83
N LEU A 148 10.24 0.89 1.82
CA LEU A 148 9.84 -0.52 1.96
C LEU A 148 10.78 -1.30 2.89
N MET A 149 12.10 -1.09 2.77
CA MET A 149 13.08 -1.71 3.66
C MET A 149 12.95 -1.20 5.11
N ILE A 150 12.73 0.11 5.27
CA ILE A 150 12.47 0.71 6.59
C ILE A 150 11.21 0.10 7.22
N TYR A 151 10.14 -0.05 6.42
CA TYR A 151 8.91 -0.72 6.86
C TYR A 151 9.18 -2.17 7.30
N GLY A 152 9.92 -2.95 6.50
CA GLY A 152 10.30 -4.32 6.86
C GLY A 152 11.04 -4.39 8.19
N GLY A 153 12.07 -3.55 8.38
CA GLY A 153 12.80 -3.44 9.65
C GLY A 153 11.89 -3.08 10.82
N TYR A 154 11.02 -2.08 10.64
CA TYR A 154 10.01 -1.70 11.63
C TYR A 154 9.12 -2.87 12.05
N ILE A 155 8.61 -3.67 11.11
CA ILE A 155 7.74 -4.81 11.41
C ILE A 155 8.48 -5.90 12.19
N PHE A 156 9.74 -6.21 11.84
CA PHE A 156 10.53 -7.19 12.58
C PHE A 156 10.81 -6.72 14.01
N ILE A 157 11.22 -5.46 14.20
CA ILE A 157 11.50 -4.88 15.51
C ILE A 157 10.23 -4.84 16.36
N ARG A 158 9.15 -4.28 15.84
CA ARG A 158 7.85 -4.21 16.53
C ARG A 158 7.35 -5.59 16.89
N GLY A 159 7.39 -6.53 15.94
CA GLY A 159 6.93 -7.89 16.15
C GLY A 159 7.73 -8.63 17.21
N HIS A 160 9.05 -8.39 17.29
CA HIS A 160 9.89 -8.94 18.35
C HIS A 160 9.50 -8.39 19.74
N ILE A 161 9.23 -7.08 19.84
CA ILE A 161 8.86 -6.41 21.10
C ILE A 161 7.44 -6.78 21.56
N THR A 162 6.50 -6.87 20.62
CA THR A 162 5.05 -6.95 20.92
C THR A 162 4.46 -8.35 20.72
N GLY A 163 5.19 -9.25 20.07
CA GLY A 163 4.67 -10.53 19.57
C GLY A 163 3.66 -10.40 18.42
N GLN A 164 3.40 -9.19 17.93
CA GLN A 164 2.36 -8.91 16.93
C GLN A 164 2.94 -8.59 15.57
N TYR A 165 2.57 -9.42 14.59
CA TYR A 165 2.89 -9.25 13.18
C TYR A 165 1.61 -9.00 12.38
N PRO A 166 1.60 -8.04 11.44
CA PRO A 166 0.40 -7.69 10.66
C PRO A 166 -0.03 -8.83 9.72
N TYR A 167 0.92 -9.66 9.28
CA TYR A 167 0.65 -10.72 8.31
C TYR A 167 1.15 -12.10 8.77
N PRO A 168 0.45 -13.18 8.45
CA PRO A 168 0.88 -14.53 8.82
C PRO A 168 2.20 -14.93 8.13
N PHE A 169 2.43 -14.48 6.90
CA PHE A 169 3.63 -14.79 6.11
C PHE A 169 4.89 -14.05 6.59
N ILE A 170 4.79 -13.10 7.51
CA ILE A 170 5.95 -12.42 8.13
C ILE A 170 6.03 -12.68 9.64
N ASN A 171 5.12 -13.50 10.16
CA ASN A 171 5.01 -13.76 11.60
C ASN A 171 6.07 -14.76 12.05
N VAL A 172 7.17 -14.27 12.61
CA VAL A 172 8.31 -15.12 13.02
C VAL A 172 7.94 -16.15 14.08
N ILE A 173 6.93 -15.88 14.91
CA ILE A 173 6.45 -16.84 15.92
C ILE A 173 5.79 -18.04 15.24
N ARG A 174 5.13 -17.82 14.10
CA ARG A 174 4.44 -18.88 13.36
C ARG A 174 5.33 -19.64 12.38
N ILE A 175 6.24 -18.94 11.70
CA ILE A 175 7.00 -19.52 10.58
C ILE A 175 8.52 -19.50 10.77
N GLY A 176 9.02 -18.93 11.86
CA GLY A 176 10.45 -18.74 12.10
C GLY A 176 11.04 -17.54 11.35
N TYR A 177 12.22 -17.08 11.78
CA TYR A 177 12.91 -15.94 11.16
C TYR A 177 13.32 -16.22 9.71
N GLU A 178 13.83 -17.41 9.42
CA GLU A 178 14.29 -17.78 8.08
C GLU A 178 13.20 -17.58 7.03
N LYS A 179 12.04 -18.21 7.20
CA LYS A 179 10.91 -18.08 6.27
C LYS A 179 10.36 -16.65 6.22
N ALA A 180 10.30 -15.96 7.35
CA ALA A 180 9.81 -14.57 7.40
C ALA A 180 10.73 -13.62 6.62
N ILE A 181 12.06 -13.77 6.74
CA ILE A 181 13.05 -12.97 6.00
C ILE A 181 12.99 -13.29 4.50
N ILE A 182 12.88 -14.57 4.12
CA ILE A 182 12.69 -14.98 2.73
C ILE A 182 11.44 -14.32 2.13
N ASN A 183 10.30 -14.39 2.84
CA ASN A 183 9.05 -13.79 2.38
C ASN A 183 9.15 -12.25 2.27
N ALA A 184 9.84 -11.58 3.20
CA ALA A 184 10.12 -10.15 3.10
C ALA A 184 10.98 -9.83 1.86
N GLY A 185 12.01 -10.63 1.59
CA GLY A 185 12.83 -10.52 0.38
C GLY A 185 12.03 -10.74 -0.91
N MET A 186 11.10 -11.70 -0.93
CA MET A 186 10.19 -11.94 -2.06
C MET A 186 9.28 -10.73 -2.32
N LEU A 187 8.77 -10.05 -1.27
CA LEU A 187 8.00 -8.83 -1.42
C LEU A 187 8.82 -7.67 -1.99
N LEU A 188 10.07 -7.52 -1.56
CA LEU A 188 11.00 -6.55 -2.15
C LEU A 188 11.29 -6.89 -3.63
N GLY A 189 11.50 -8.17 -3.95
CA GLY A 189 11.64 -8.63 -5.34
C GLY A 189 10.41 -8.31 -6.19
N LEU A 190 9.22 -8.59 -5.67
CA LEU A 190 7.95 -8.26 -6.33
C LEU A 190 7.81 -6.75 -6.56
N PHE A 191 8.20 -5.93 -5.59
CA PHE A 191 8.23 -4.47 -5.73
C PHE A 191 9.12 -4.04 -6.91
N ILE A 192 10.34 -4.56 -6.98
CA ILE A 192 11.29 -4.23 -8.05
C ILE A 192 10.75 -4.67 -9.42
N VAL A 193 10.19 -5.88 -9.51
CA VAL A 193 9.59 -6.42 -10.75
C VAL A 193 8.43 -5.54 -11.22
N LEU A 194 7.51 -5.18 -10.32
CA LEU A 194 6.37 -4.32 -10.67
C LEU A 194 6.83 -2.91 -11.05
N ALA A 195 7.76 -2.32 -10.30
CA ALA A 195 8.34 -1.02 -10.64
C ALA A 195 8.99 -1.02 -12.03
N PHE A 196 9.69 -2.10 -12.37
CA PHE A 196 10.27 -2.30 -13.69
C PHE A 196 9.20 -2.45 -14.79
N ILE A 197 8.13 -3.19 -14.54
CA ILE A 197 7.01 -3.31 -15.47
C ILE A 197 6.35 -1.95 -15.72
N LEU A 198 6.07 -1.17 -14.66
CA LEU A 198 5.51 0.18 -14.81
C LEU A 198 6.46 1.10 -15.57
N TRP A 199 7.77 1.01 -15.31
CA TRP A 199 8.79 1.73 -16.08
C TRP A 199 8.76 1.36 -17.57
N LEU A 200 8.68 0.07 -17.91
CA LEU A 200 8.60 -0.38 -19.31
C LEU A 200 7.34 0.17 -19.99
N ILE A 201 6.18 0.10 -19.33
CA ILE A 201 4.92 0.64 -19.87
C ILE A 201 5.05 2.14 -20.17
N GLU A 202 5.67 2.89 -19.26
CA GLU A 202 5.94 4.32 -19.44
C GLU A 202 6.86 4.58 -20.66
N ARG A 203 7.94 3.81 -20.81
CA ARG A 203 8.87 3.92 -21.95
C ARG A 203 8.19 3.62 -23.28
N VAL A 204 7.34 2.60 -23.32
CA VAL A 204 6.57 2.24 -24.52
C VAL A 204 5.61 3.39 -24.86
N ARG A 205 4.85 3.91 -23.91
CA ARG A 205 3.90 5.02 -24.17
C ARG A 205 4.58 6.26 -24.73
N ILE A 206 5.74 6.64 -24.20
CA ILE A 206 6.48 7.82 -24.69
C ILE A 206 6.94 7.64 -26.14
N LYS A 207 7.14 6.41 -26.62
CA LYS A 207 7.52 6.16 -28.01
C LYS A 207 6.37 6.41 -29.00
N TYR A 208 5.12 6.38 -28.54
CA TYR A 208 3.91 6.48 -29.37
C TYR A 208 3.12 7.78 -29.17
N ILE A 209 3.68 8.75 -28.43
CA ILE A 209 3.14 10.12 -28.26
C ILE A 209 4.17 11.08 -28.84
#